data_AF-A0A9P9JJK3-F1
#
_entry.id   AF-A0A9P9JJK3-F1
#
_cell.length_a   1.000
_cell.length_b   1.000
_cell.length_c   1.000
_cell.angle_alpha   90.00
_cell.angle_beta   90.00
_cell.angle_gamma   90.00
#
_symmetry.space_group_name_H-M   'P 1'
#
loop_
_entity.id
_entity.type
_entity.pdbx_description
1 polymer ?
#
loop_
_entity_poly.entity_id
_entity_poly.type
_entity_poly.pdbx_seq_one_letter_code
_entity_poly.pdbx_strand_id
1 'polypeptide(L)'
;MKFHNIRSRLAARLKPGKLFLGARYPDPAALASKAQPQSDSALMQLPSEIRNVIFQQVWQDAGVSQHILLQGDRYVLARCVTDHAASDDLMDECAKYRRSNFDDPLMSRRLLSSWGNHWKCEELYQSTRQPSTRKASTRQTQSSPFLTIMLTCSQLYLECRTSIYHALTFVIHDVEALYSLAVSRPSPLLNNIKQLQLALRLPIRREEREKMSPASHAIMSRWKKSCLVLDQAECLVSVDVWLDTSEPPWRACLNWVLNGNANPFVFGERLASILTVDIPVNPERPEAWRDVANIEPRFAIRARGWPPYRVELYSGPHSIRRLIDWEEPGVPTPTIRCARAQPNRSPYTRLR
;
A
#
# COMPACT_ATOMS: atom_id res chain seq x y z
N MET A 1 -34.28 -19.44 9.10
CA MET A 1 -33.51 -20.04 7.98
C MET A 1 -32.04 -20.14 8.36
N LYS A 2 -31.41 -21.32 8.30
CA LYS A 2 -30.01 -21.51 8.72
C LYS A 2 -29.05 -21.07 7.59
N PHE A 3 -28.40 -19.91 7.76
CA PHE A 3 -27.42 -19.30 6.83
C PHE A 3 -26.32 -20.26 6.31
N HIS A 4 -26.02 -21.33 7.07
CA HIS A 4 -25.06 -22.36 6.69
C HIS A 4 -25.41 -23.08 5.38
N ASN A 5 -26.71 -23.21 5.04
CA ASN A 5 -27.19 -23.96 3.88
C ASN A 5 -27.08 -23.18 2.55
N ILE A 6 -26.99 -21.85 2.62
CA ILE A 6 -26.79 -20.98 1.43
C ILE A 6 -25.31 -21.03 1.02
N ARG A 7 -24.38 -21.02 1.99
CA ARG A 7 -22.94 -21.09 1.73
C ARG A 7 -22.52 -22.40 1.06
N SER A 8 -23.05 -23.54 1.49
CA SER A 8 -22.73 -24.85 0.88
C SER A 8 -23.23 -24.97 -0.56
N ARG A 9 -24.41 -24.43 -0.87
CA ARG A 9 -24.99 -24.43 -2.22
C ARG A 9 -24.27 -23.47 -3.17
N LEU A 10 -23.82 -22.30 -2.70
CA LEU A 10 -22.99 -21.37 -3.49
C LEU A 10 -21.58 -21.93 -3.74
N ALA A 11 -20.97 -22.54 -2.73
CA ALA A 11 -19.66 -23.18 -2.88
C ALA A 11 -19.69 -24.37 -3.86
N ALA A 12 -20.77 -25.15 -3.89
CA ALA A 12 -20.94 -26.27 -4.83
C ALA A 12 -21.13 -25.83 -6.30
N ARG A 13 -21.63 -24.60 -6.54
CA ARG A 13 -21.76 -24.02 -7.89
C ARG A 13 -20.44 -23.45 -8.42
N LEU A 14 -19.52 -23.08 -7.54
CA LEU A 14 -18.18 -22.58 -7.88
C LEU A 14 -17.18 -23.75 -7.93
N LYS A 15 -17.28 -24.64 -8.92
CA LYS A 15 -16.28 -25.72 -9.10
C LYS A 15 -14.89 -25.12 -9.40
N PRO A 16 -13.84 -25.44 -8.63
CA PRO A 16 -12.47 -25.11 -8.99
C PRO A 16 -11.98 -26.16 -9.99
N GLY A 17 -11.88 -25.83 -11.27
CA GLY A 17 -11.38 -26.83 -12.24
C GLY A 17 -11.50 -26.54 -13.73
N LYS A 18 -11.99 -25.37 -14.15
CA LYS A 18 -11.82 -24.94 -15.54
C LYS A 18 -11.19 -23.56 -15.54
N LEU A 19 -10.12 -23.40 -16.33
CA LEU A 19 -9.65 -22.11 -16.82
C LEU A 19 -10.83 -21.44 -17.53
N PHE A 20 -11.65 -20.75 -16.76
CA PHE A 20 -12.72 -19.92 -17.30
C PHE A 20 -12.04 -18.75 -18.00
N LEU A 21 -11.92 -18.86 -19.32
CA LEU A 21 -11.82 -17.71 -20.25
C LEU A 21 -13.18 -16.95 -20.36
N GLY A 22 -14.09 -17.14 -19.40
CA GLY A 22 -15.32 -16.35 -19.28
C GLY A 22 -15.09 -15.05 -18.51
N ALA A 23 -16.03 -14.11 -18.65
CA ALA A 23 -16.01 -12.84 -17.92
C ALA A 23 -15.83 -13.09 -16.41
N ARG A 24 -14.70 -12.62 -15.85
CA ARG A 24 -14.38 -12.77 -14.42
C ARG A 24 -15.26 -11.94 -13.50
N TYR A 25 -16.03 -11.00 -14.07
CA TYR A 25 -16.90 -10.07 -13.37
C TYR A 25 -18.30 -10.14 -13.98
N PRO A 26 -19.37 -10.06 -13.15
CA PRO A 26 -20.73 -9.94 -13.67
C PRO A 26 -20.84 -8.66 -14.51
N ASP A 27 -21.38 -8.76 -15.72
CA ASP A 27 -21.74 -7.60 -16.52
C ASP A 27 -22.90 -6.86 -15.82
N PRO A 28 -22.67 -5.62 -15.31
CA PRO A 28 -23.71 -4.87 -14.62
C PRO A 28 -24.94 -4.60 -15.49
N ALA A 29 -24.78 -4.39 -16.81
CA ALA A 29 -25.89 -4.12 -17.71
C ALA A 29 -26.73 -5.37 -17.95
N ALA A 30 -26.10 -6.51 -18.20
CA ALA A 30 -26.80 -7.79 -18.31
C ALA A 30 -27.49 -8.19 -16.99
N LEU A 31 -26.90 -7.86 -15.85
CA LEU A 31 -27.52 -8.11 -14.55
C LEU A 31 -28.72 -7.18 -14.30
N ALA A 32 -28.61 -5.90 -14.65
CA ALA A 32 -29.68 -4.91 -14.51
C ALA A 32 -30.90 -5.27 -15.36
N SER A 33 -30.70 -5.68 -16.62
CA SER A 33 -31.81 -6.09 -17.51
C SER A 33 -32.60 -7.30 -17.02
N LYS A 34 -32.02 -8.12 -16.12
CA LYS A 34 -32.65 -9.32 -15.55
C LYS A 34 -32.97 -9.17 -14.07
N ALA A 35 -32.72 -8.00 -13.47
CA ALA A 35 -32.92 -7.78 -12.05
C ALA A 35 -34.42 -7.73 -11.74
N GLN A 36 -34.89 -8.61 -10.85
CA GLN A 36 -36.25 -8.53 -10.32
C GLN A 36 -36.30 -7.44 -9.25
N PRO A 37 -37.34 -6.58 -9.23
CA PRO A 37 -37.46 -5.49 -8.24
C PRO A 37 -37.57 -5.95 -6.78
N GLN A 38 -37.96 -7.21 -6.54
CA GLN A 38 -38.18 -7.77 -5.20
C GLN A 38 -39.18 -6.94 -4.36
N SER A 39 -40.32 -6.56 -4.96
CA SER A 39 -41.34 -5.68 -4.36
C SER A 39 -41.88 -6.14 -3.00
N ASP A 40 -41.79 -7.44 -2.70
CA ASP A 40 -42.28 -8.02 -1.45
C ASP A 40 -41.26 -7.92 -0.30
N SER A 41 -40.03 -7.48 -0.59
CA SER A 41 -38.99 -7.28 0.42
C SER A 41 -39.16 -5.94 1.10
N ALA A 42 -39.30 -5.94 2.43
CA ALA A 42 -39.39 -4.71 3.24
C ALA A 42 -38.21 -3.75 2.97
N LEU A 43 -36.99 -4.28 2.78
CA LEU A 43 -35.82 -3.46 2.45
C LEU A 43 -35.98 -2.78 1.08
N MET A 44 -36.53 -3.48 0.09
CA MET A 44 -36.70 -2.96 -1.28
C MET A 44 -37.91 -2.03 -1.43
N GLN A 45 -38.85 -2.05 -0.48
CA GLN A 45 -39.95 -1.10 -0.38
C GLN A 45 -39.51 0.28 0.16
N LEU A 46 -38.38 0.35 0.86
CA LEU A 46 -37.83 1.63 1.30
C LEU A 46 -37.38 2.48 0.10
N PRO A 47 -37.46 3.82 0.14
CA PRO A 47 -36.84 4.68 -0.85
C PRO A 47 -35.34 4.41 -1.02
N SER A 48 -34.79 4.63 -2.22
CA SER A 48 -33.38 4.36 -2.52
C SER A 48 -32.44 5.18 -1.63
N GLU A 49 -32.85 6.37 -1.22
CA GLU A 49 -32.12 7.25 -0.30
C GLU A 49 -31.93 6.57 1.07
N ILE A 50 -33.00 5.97 1.60
CA ILE A 50 -32.95 5.26 2.89
C ILE A 50 -32.10 4.00 2.76
N ARG A 51 -32.22 3.25 1.65
CA ARG A 51 -31.35 2.10 1.39
C ARG A 51 -29.87 2.51 1.32
N ASN A 52 -29.56 3.63 0.67
CA ASN A 52 -28.20 4.16 0.59
C ASN A 52 -27.64 4.53 1.97
N VAL A 53 -28.43 5.15 2.85
CA VAL A 53 -28.01 5.41 4.25
C VAL A 53 -27.75 4.11 5.00
N ILE A 54 -28.59 3.09 4.83
CA ILE A 54 -28.37 1.76 5.42
C ILE A 54 -27.05 1.16 4.91
N PHE A 55 -26.80 1.21 3.60
CA PHE A 55 -25.55 0.71 3.03
C PHE A 55 -24.34 1.44 3.61
N GLN A 56 -24.39 2.77 3.70
CA GLN A 56 -23.32 3.58 4.28
C GLN A 56 -23.02 3.17 5.72
N GLN A 57 -24.03 2.95 6.56
CA GLN A 57 -23.82 2.49 7.94
C GLN A 57 -23.15 1.11 7.97
N VAL A 58 -23.59 0.17 7.12
CA VAL A 58 -22.95 -1.15 7.04
C VAL A 58 -21.49 -1.04 6.61
N TRP A 59 -21.18 -0.15 5.67
CA TRP A 59 -19.80 0.08 5.21
C TRP A 59 -18.94 0.70 6.30
N GLN A 60 -19.48 1.63 7.09
CA GLN A 60 -18.80 2.20 8.26
C GLN A 60 -18.46 1.11 9.28
N ASP A 61 -19.41 0.26 9.64
CA ASP A 61 -19.21 -0.83 10.60
C ASP A 61 -18.17 -1.86 10.10
N ALA A 62 -18.19 -2.13 8.79
CA ALA A 62 -17.23 -2.99 8.11
C ALA A 62 -15.81 -2.39 8.01
N GLY A 63 -15.69 -1.08 8.19
CA GLY A 63 -14.50 -0.27 7.96
C GLY A 63 -14.51 0.37 6.58
N VAL A 64 -14.41 1.70 6.54
CA VAL A 64 -14.45 2.49 5.29
C VAL A 64 -13.20 2.34 4.42
N SER A 65 -12.10 1.84 5.00
CA SER A 65 -10.87 1.56 4.27
C SER A 65 -10.64 0.05 4.14
N GLN A 66 -10.47 -0.43 2.91
CA GLN A 66 -10.33 -1.86 2.60
C GLN A 66 -9.09 -2.13 1.74
N HIS A 67 -8.23 -3.04 2.20
CA HIS A 67 -7.12 -3.52 1.41
C HIS A 67 -7.59 -4.41 0.26
N ILE A 68 -7.06 -4.21 -0.94
CA ILE A 68 -7.17 -5.16 -2.05
C ILE A 68 -5.87 -5.96 -2.10
N LEU A 69 -5.97 -7.25 -1.78
CA LEU A 69 -4.81 -8.15 -1.70
C LEU A 69 -4.88 -9.16 -2.84
N LEU A 70 -3.75 -9.37 -3.53
CA LEU A 70 -3.62 -10.43 -4.54
C LEU A 70 -3.18 -11.74 -3.86
N GLN A 71 -4.05 -12.75 -3.86
CA GLN A 71 -3.75 -14.09 -3.35
C GLN A 71 -3.86 -15.11 -4.48
N GLY A 72 -2.71 -15.53 -5.00
CA GLY A 72 -2.67 -16.41 -6.17
C GLY A 72 -3.28 -15.70 -7.37
N ASP A 73 -4.43 -16.18 -7.84
CA ASP A 73 -5.15 -15.58 -8.97
C ASP A 73 -6.39 -14.76 -8.58
N ARG A 74 -6.63 -14.55 -7.28
CA ARG A 74 -7.85 -13.89 -6.75
C ARG A 74 -7.52 -12.66 -5.93
N TYR A 75 -8.44 -11.69 -5.97
CA TYR A 75 -8.43 -10.57 -5.05
C TYR A 75 -9.21 -10.91 -3.78
N VAL A 76 -8.65 -10.58 -2.62
CA VAL A 76 -9.33 -10.67 -1.34
C VAL A 76 -9.35 -9.29 -0.69
N LEU A 77 -10.42 -9.00 0.06
CA LEU A 77 -10.56 -7.76 0.81
C LEU A 77 -10.22 -8.00 2.27
N ALA A 78 -9.53 -7.05 2.89
CA ALA A 78 -9.27 -7.02 4.32
C ALA A 78 -9.50 -5.61 4.87
N ARG A 79 -10.13 -5.51 6.04
CA ARG A 79 -10.34 -4.23 6.72
C ARG A 79 -9.00 -3.58 7.04
N CYS A 80 -8.84 -2.32 6.67
CA CYS A 80 -7.72 -1.50 7.11
C CYS A 80 -7.96 -1.00 8.55
N VAL A 81 -6.91 -1.01 9.37
CA VAL A 81 -6.91 -0.48 10.75
C VAL A 81 -5.89 0.63 10.95
N THR A 82 -5.20 1.03 9.88
CA THR A 82 -4.19 2.08 9.88
C THR A 82 -4.79 3.33 9.25
N ASP A 83 -4.61 4.47 9.90
CA ASP A 83 -4.80 5.77 9.25
C ASP A 83 -3.61 6.04 8.34
N HIS A 84 -3.87 6.19 7.04
CA HIS A 84 -2.84 6.34 6.01
C HIS A 84 -2.02 7.62 6.18
N ALA A 85 -2.63 8.68 6.71
CA ALA A 85 -2.01 10.00 6.86
C ALA A 85 -1.49 10.26 8.28
N ALA A 86 -1.75 9.35 9.23
CA ALA A 86 -1.26 9.50 10.60
C ALA A 86 0.26 9.38 10.68
N SER A 87 0.82 10.00 11.74
CA SER A 87 2.21 9.79 12.13
C SER A 87 2.49 8.30 12.35
N ASP A 88 3.69 7.86 12.01
CA ASP A 88 4.07 6.45 12.18
C ASP A 88 4.36 6.16 13.67
N ASP A 89 3.35 5.64 14.38
CA ASP A 89 3.46 5.18 15.77
C ASP A 89 4.67 4.26 16.01
N LEU A 90 5.17 3.58 14.96
CA LEU A 90 6.36 2.73 15.06
C LEU A 90 7.62 3.52 15.45
N MET A 91 7.72 4.77 15.00
CA MET A 91 8.82 5.66 15.36
C MET A 91 8.78 6.01 16.85
N ASP A 92 7.59 6.23 17.40
CA ASP A 92 7.39 6.49 18.82
C ASP A 92 7.71 5.26 19.66
N GLU A 93 7.35 4.06 19.20
CA GLU A 93 7.74 2.79 19.83
C GLU A 93 9.27 2.61 19.84
N CYS A 94 9.94 2.90 18.73
CA CYS A 94 11.41 2.87 18.67
C CYS A 94 12.04 3.91 19.60
N ALA A 95 11.43 5.10 19.77
CA ALA A 95 11.92 6.15 20.64
C ALA A 95 11.95 5.78 22.13
N LYS A 96 11.18 4.76 22.54
CA LYS A 96 11.22 4.22 23.91
C LYS A 96 12.55 3.53 24.21
N TYR A 97 13.27 3.06 23.18
CA TYR A 97 14.61 2.52 23.32
C TYR A 97 15.59 3.68 23.55
N ARG A 98 16.07 3.83 24.78
CA ARG A 98 17.02 4.90 25.17
C ARG A 98 18.41 4.79 24.53
N ARG A 99 18.63 3.81 23.64
CA ARG A 99 19.91 3.52 23.00
C ARG A 99 19.85 3.93 21.53
N SER A 100 20.95 4.46 21.01
CA SER A 100 21.09 4.77 19.58
C SER A 100 21.16 3.53 18.70
N ASN A 101 21.51 2.37 19.25
CA ASN A 101 21.49 1.08 18.57
C ASN A 101 20.87 0.03 19.49
N PHE A 102 20.01 -0.81 18.95
CA PHE A 102 19.39 -1.91 19.68
C PHE A 102 18.98 -3.03 18.72
N ASP A 103 18.92 -4.25 19.24
CA ASP A 103 18.40 -5.40 18.50
C ASP A 103 16.99 -5.70 18.96
N ASP A 104 16.04 -5.69 18.03
CA ASP A 104 14.67 -6.10 18.30
C ASP A 104 14.05 -6.75 17.05
N PRO A 105 13.86 -8.08 17.05
CA PRO A 105 13.29 -8.79 15.90
C PRO A 105 11.87 -8.33 15.53
N LEU A 106 11.05 -7.94 16.51
CA LEU A 106 9.68 -7.51 16.27
C LEU A 106 9.65 -6.12 15.63
N MET A 107 10.39 -5.17 16.19
CA MET A 107 10.50 -3.82 15.61
C MET A 107 11.17 -3.87 14.25
N SER A 108 12.22 -4.68 14.09
CA SER A 108 12.91 -4.85 12.81
C SER A 108 11.96 -5.38 11.73
N ARG A 109 11.15 -6.40 12.06
CA ARG A 109 10.12 -6.91 11.15
C ARG A 109 9.11 -5.85 10.76
N ARG A 110 8.64 -5.02 11.71
CA ARG A 110 7.67 -3.94 11.45
C ARG A 110 8.26 -2.83 10.58
N LEU A 111 9.50 -2.42 10.83
CA LEU A 111 10.24 -1.43 10.01
C LEU A 111 10.51 -1.95 8.59
N LEU A 112 10.66 -3.27 8.44
CA LEU A 112 10.83 -3.96 7.16
C LEU A 112 9.51 -4.44 6.54
N SER A 113 8.36 -4.10 7.13
CA SER A 113 7.04 -4.43 6.62
C SER A 113 6.94 -4.09 5.14
N SER A 114 6.45 -5.04 4.35
CA SER A 114 6.16 -4.82 2.94
C SER A 114 4.96 -3.89 2.73
N TRP A 115 4.17 -3.67 3.80
CA TRP A 115 2.99 -2.81 3.81
C TRP A 115 3.30 -1.39 4.32
N GLY A 116 4.56 -1.07 4.60
CA GLY A 116 4.96 0.27 5.07
C GLY A 116 4.30 0.63 6.41
N ASN A 117 3.69 1.81 6.48
CA ASN A 117 2.93 2.26 7.65
C ASN A 117 1.70 1.39 7.98
N HIS A 118 1.27 0.51 7.06
CA HIS A 118 0.20 -0.49 7.28
C HIS A 118 0.71 -1.80 7.92
N TRP A 119 1.85 -1.79 8.61
CA TRP A 119 2.40 -2.99 9.28
C TRP A 119 1.41 -3.62 10.28
N LYS A 120 0.55 -2.84 10.95
CA LYS A 120 -0.51 -3.37 11.82
C LYS A 120 -1.50 -4.22 11.04
N CYS A 121 -1.90 -3.76 9.86
CA CYS A 121 -2.78 -4.49 8.95
C CYS A 121 -2.10 -5.78 8.45
N GLU A 122 -0.80 -5.73 8.16
CA GLU A 122 -0.03 -6.92 7.78
C GLU A 122 -0.02 -7.97 8.90
N GLU A 123 0.24 -7.57 10.15
CA GLU A 123 0.22 -8.47 11.31
C GLU A 123 -1.17 -9.10 11.53
N LEU A 124 -2.25 -8.32 11.45
CA LEU A 124 -3.63 -8.82 11.58
C LEU A 124 -4.02 -9.79 10.44
N TYR A 125 -3.59 -9.50 9.22
CA TYR A 125 -3.83 -10.36 8.09
C TYR A 125 -3.08 -11.70 8.23
N GLN A 126 -1.83 -11.65 8.67
CA GLN A 126 -1.03 -12.85 8.92
C GLN A 126 -1.60 -13.70 10.07
N SER A 127 -2.01 -13.08 11.18
CA SER A 127 -2.59 -13.80 12.33
C SER A 127 -3.88 -14.55 11.96
N THR A 128 -4.69 -13.97 11.07
CA THR A 128 -5.94 -14.58 10.59
C THR A 128 -5.69 -15.74 9.62
N ARG A 129 -4.54 -15.77 8.94
CA ARG A 129 -4.17 -16.84 7.99
C ARG A 129 -3.45 -18.02 8.63
N GLN A 130 -2.82 -17.86 9.78
CA GLN A 130 -2.10 -18.97 10.42
C GLN A 130 -3.08 -20.08 10.81
N PRO A 131 -2.87 -21.32 10.35
CA PRO A 131 -3.62 -22.47 10.84
C PRO A 131 -3.21 -22.71 12.29
N SER A 132 -4.04 -22.27 13.25
CA SER A 132 -3.84 -22.62 14.64
C SER A 132 -3.80 -24.16 14.76
N THR A 133 -2.72 -24.68 15.36
CA THR A 133 -2.53 -26.09 15.69
C THR A 133 -3.45 -26.58 16.82
N ARG A 134 -4.59 -25.93 17.06
CA ARG A 134 -5.54 -26.32 18.10
C ARG A 134 -6.99 -26.14 17.63
N LYS A 135 -7.67 -27.29 17.54
CA LYS A 135 -9.12 -27.54 17.45
C LYS A 135 -9.90 -26.68 16.45
N ALA A 136 -10.21 -27.33 15.33
CA ALA A 136 -11.08 -26.92 14.24
C ALA A 136 -12.57 -26.81 14.62
N SER A 137 -12.92 -26.05 15.66
CA SER A 137 -14.29 -25.61 15.89
C SER A 137 -14.35 -24.10 15.71
N THR A 138 -15.11 -23.67 14.70
CA THR A 138 -15.34 -22.27 14.30
C THR A 138 -14.12 -21.52 13.77
N ARG A 139 -13.61 -21.95 12.60
CA ARG A 139 -13.09 -20.99 11.61
C ARG A 139 -14.23 -20.02 11.27
N GLN A 140 -14.39 -18.98 12.07
CA GLN A 140 -15.16 -17.80 11.69
C GLN A 140 -14.39 -17.18 10.53
N THR A 141 -14.64 -17.71 9.34
CA THR A 141 -14.46 -16.99 8.09
C THR A 141 -15.27 -15.73 8.29
N GLN A 142 -14.62 -14.66 8.74
CA GLN A 142 -15.25 -13.36 8.94
C GLN A 142 -15.99 -13.09 7.64
N SER A 143 -17.32 -13.17 7.72
CA SER A 143 -18.15 -13.00 6.54
C SER A 143 -17.95 -11.56 6.14
N SER A 144 -17.41 -11.32 4.95
CA SER A 144 -17.35 -9.96 4.40
C SER A 144 -18.79 -9.43 4.37
N PRO A 145 -19.13 -8.38 5.15
CA PRO A 145 -20.49 -7.84 5.17
C PRO A 145 -20.89 -7.32 3.79
N PHE A 146 -19.90 -6.84 3.01
CA PHE A 146 -20.04 -6.48 1.59
C PHE A 146 -20.63 -7.64 0.78
N LEU A 147 -19.99 -8.81 0.83
CA LEU A 147 -20.40 -9.96 0.02
C LEU A 147 -21.76 -10.49 0.47
N THR A 148 -22.06 -10.47 1.77
CA THR A 148 -23.35 -10.94 2.29
C THR A 148 -24.52 -10.16 1.69
N ILE A 149 -24.45 -8.83 1.62
CA ILE A 149 -25.52 -8.02 1.04
C ILE A 149 -25.56 -8.20 -0.49
N MET A 150 -24.41 -8.13 -1.16
CA MET A 150 -24.32 -8.26 -2.62
C MET A 150 -24.82 -9.59 -3.16
N LEU A 151 -24.82 -10.66 -2.35
CA LEU A 151 -25.33 -11.98 -2.76
C LEU A 151 -26.83 -12.18 -2.48
N THR A 152 -27.54 -11.18 -1.97
CA THR A 152 -28.96 -11.30 -1.61
C THR A 152 -29.85 -11.35 -2.85
N CYS A 153 -29.75 -10.36 -3.74
CA CYS A 153 -30.45 -10.31 -5.02
C CYS A 153 -29.72 -9.41 -6.02
N SER A 154 -30.04 -9.50 -7.31
CA SER A 154 -29.42 -8.72 -8.38
C SER A 154 -29.55 -7.21 -8.19
N GLN A 155 -30.70 -6.74 -7.70
CA GLN A 155 -30.95 -5.32 -7.47
C GLN A 155 -30.02 -4.78 -6.36
N LEU A 156 -29.96 -5.49 -5.23
CA LEU A 156 -29.04 -5.12 -4.14
C LEU A 156 -27.58 -5.22 -4.56
N TYR A 157 -27.21 -6.21 -5.37
CA TYR A 157 -25.86 -6.28 -5.94
C TYR A 157 -25.50 -4.98 -6.65
N LEU A 158 -26.37 -4.48 -7.54
CA LEU A 158 -26.10 -3.27 -8.33
C LEU A 158 -26.02 -2.02 -7.46
N GLU A 159 -26.98 -1.85 -6.54
CA GLU A 159 -27.00 -0.70 -5.63
C GLU A 159 -25.82 -0.70 -4.67
N CYS A 160 -25.53 -1.84 -4.03
CA CYS A 160 -24.41 -1.98 -3.10
C CYS A 160 -23.08 -1.83 -3.81
N ARG A 161 -22.92 -2.39 -5.01
CA ARG A 161 -21.70 -2.26 -5.81
C ARG A 161 -21.36 -0.77 -6.03
N THR A 162 -22.34 0.02 -6.48
CA THR A 162 -22.17 1.46 -6.68
C THR A 162 -21.87 2.17 -5.36
N SER A 163 -22.62 1.86 -4.30
CA SER A 163 -22.43 2.43 -2.97
C SER A 163 -21.02 2.15 -2.41
N ILE A 164 -20.53 0.91 -2.54
CA ILE A 164 -19.20 0.46 -2.09
C ILE A 164 -18.09 1.28 -2.75
N TYR A 165 -18.08 1.38 -4.09
CA TYR A 165 -16.99 2.09 -4.77
C TYR A 165 -17.02 3.60 -4.56
N HIS A 166 -18.19 4.14 -4.18
CA HIS A 166 -18.35 5.54 -3.83
C HIS A 166 -17.95 5.84 -2.38
N ALA A 167 -18.22 4.92 -1.45
CA ALA A 167 -18.08 5.16 -0.01
C ALA A 167 -16.75 4.67 0.57
N LEU A 168 -16.09 3.70 -0.08
CA LEU A 168 -14.87 3.10 0.45
C LEU A 168 -13.60 3.71 -0.17
N THR A 169 -12.57 3.76 0.67
CA THR A 169 -11.19 3.95 0.24
C THR A 169 -10.53 2.58 0.06
N PHE A 170 -9.99 2.30 -1.12
CA PHE A 170 -9.27 1.05 -1.37
C PHE A 170 -7.78 1.25 -1.14
N VAL A 171 -7.15 0.32 -0.44
CA VAL A 171 -5.72 0.37 -0.11
C VAL A 171 -4.97 -0.74 -0.85
N ILE A 172 -3.90 -0.40 -1.56
CA ILE A 172 -3.01 -1.37 -2.20
C ILE A 172 -1.58 -1.10 -1.71
N HIS A 173 -0.91 -2.14 -1.21
CA HIS A 173 0.43 -2.00 -0.63
C HIS A 173 1.53 -2.68 -1.47
N ASP A 174 1.18 -3.25 -2.62
CA ASP A 174 2.08 -4.01 -3.45
C ASP A 174 1.91 -3.65 -4.93
N VAL A 175 3.04 -3.41 -5.61
CA VAL A 175 3.07 -3.06 -7.03
C VAL A 175 2.53 -4.21 -7.87
N GLU A 176 2.73 -5.48 -7.48
CA GLU A 176 2.20 -6.60 -8.24
C GLU A 176 0.67 -6.67 -8.15
N ALA A 177 0.08 -6.45 -6.98
CA ALA A 177 -1.37 -6.34 -6.83
C ALA A 177 -1.95 -5.18 -7.66
N LEU A 178 -1.32 -4.00 -7.64
CA LEU A 178 -1.74 -2.86 -8.45
C LEU A 178 -1.62 -3.15 -9.95
N TYR A 179 -0.48 -3.71 -10.39
CA TYR A 179 -0.24 -4.08 -11.78
C TYR A 179 -1.21 -5.15 -12.28
N SER A 180 -1.52 -6.13 -11.43
CA SER A 180 -2.54 -7.14 -11.72
C SER A 180 -3.90 -6.51 -11.94
N LEU A 181 -4.31 -5.58 -11.06
CA LEU A 181 -5.62 -4.94 -11.10
C LEU A 181 -5.77 -3.99 -12.31
N ALA A 182 -4.73 -3.22 -12.59
CA ALA A 182 -4.74 -2.16 -13.59
C ALA A 182 -4.36 -2.66 -14.99
N VAL A 183 -3.33 -3.50 -15.11
CA VAL A 183 -2.70 -3.78 -16.41
C VAL A 183 -2.85 -5.23 -16.83
N SER A 184 -2.42 -6.19 -16.00
CA SER A 184 -2.37 -7.59 -16.41
C SER A 184 -3.76 -8.24 -16.49
N ARG A 185 -4.67 -7.81 -15.62
CA ARG A 185 -6.04 -8.32 -15.53
C ARG A 185 -6.98 -7.13 -15.36
N PRO A 186 -7.10 -6.27 -16.39
CA PRO A 186 -7.81 -5.01 -16.29
C PRO A 186 -9.21 -5.31 -15.77
N SER A 187 -9.44 -4.81 -14.56
CA SER A 187 -10.65 -5.09 -13.83
C SER A 187 -11.59 -3.90 -13.97
N PRO A 188 -12.89 -4.13 -14.28
CA PRO A 188 -13.88 -3.06 -14.19
C PRO A 188 -13.91 -2.43 -12.79
N LEU A 189 -13.41 -3.12 -11.77
CA LEU A 189 -13.27 -2.59 -10.41
C LEU A 189 -12.55 -1.23 -10.41
N LEU A 190 -11.39 -1.12 -11.08
CA LEU A 190 -10.56 0.08 -11.02
C LEU A 190 -11.32 1.31 -11.53
N ASN A 191 -12.06 1.15 -12.63
CA ASN A 191 -12.85 2.22 -13.24
C ASN A 191 -14.08 2.61 -12.42
N ASN A 192 -14.38 1.95 -11.30
CA ASN A 192 -15.47 2.37 -10.42
C ASN A 192 -14.94 2.98 -9.11
N ILE A 193 -13.68 2.75 -8.75
CA ILE A 193 -13.09 3.25 -7.50
C ILE A 193 -12.97 4.78 -7.57
N LYS A 194 -13.42 5.47 -6.51
CA LYS A 194 -13.25 6.92 -6.36
C LYS A 194 -11.99 7.30 -5.59
N GLN A 195 -11.64 6.52 -4.57
CA GLN A 195 -10.55 6.82 -3.66
C GLN A 195 -9.59 5.63 -3.55
N LEU A 196 -8.32 5.88 -3.84
CA LEU A 196 -7.26 4.88 -3.81
C LEU A 196 -6.11 5.36 -2.94
N GLN A 197 -5.66 4.49 -2.04
CA GLN A 197 -4.48 4.68 -1.23
C GLN A 197 -3.44 3.65 -1.61
N LEU A 198 -2.22 4.10 -1.86
CA LEU A 198 -1.09 3.26 -2.25
C LEU A 198 -0.01 3.36 -1.17
N ALA A 199 0.34 2.25 -0.54
CA ALA A 199 1.41 2.20 0.47
C ALA A 199 2.58 1.38 -0.09
N LEU A 200 3.47 2.03 -0.83
CA LEU A 200 4.44 1.36 -1.70
C LEU A 200 5.87 1.59 -1.25
N ARG A 201 6.65 0.50 -1.25
CA ARG A 201 8.11 0.56 -1.15
C ARG A 201 8.72 0.29 -2.52
N LEU A 202 9.27 1.32 -3.15
CA LEU A 202 9.88 1.23 -4.48
C LEU A 202 11.41 1.11 -4.37
N PRO A 203 12.08 0.41 -5.31
CA PRO A 203 13.53 0.29 -5.31
C PRO A 203 14.21 1.59 -5.80
N ILE A 204 14.09 2.65 -5.00
CA ILE A 204 14.65 3.97 -5.29
C ILE A 204 16.09 4.01 -4.77
N ARG A 205 17.07 4.15 -5.68
CA ARG A 205 18.51 4.14 -5.37
C ARG A 205 19.16 5.51 -5.51
N ARG A 206 20.24 5.72 -4.74
CA ARG A 206 21.11 6.91 -4.82
C ARG A 206 22.18 6.80 -5.90
N GLU A 207 22.80 5.63 -6.06
CA GLU A 207 24.09 5.54 -6.75
C GLU A 207 23.91 5.39 -8.25
N GLU A 208 24.24 6.46 -9.00
CA GLU A 208 24.35 6.47 -10.48
C GLU A 208 25.21 5.33 -11.04
N ARG A 209 26.09 4.75 -10.21
CA ARG A 209 27.06 3.73 -10.59
C ARG A 209 26.56 2.30 -10.43
N GLU A 210 25.56 2.05 -9.58
CA GLU A 210 25.00 0.71 -9.41
C GLU A 210 23.81 0.48 -10.33
N LYS A 211 23.97 -0.44 -11.28
CA LYS A 211 22.88 -0.85 -12.15
C LYS A 211 21.75 -1.46 -11.32
N MET A 212 20.54 -0.99 -11.57
CA MET A 212 19.32 -1.57 -11.01
C MET A 212 19.26 -3.08 -11.32
N SER A 213 18.91 -3.89 -10.31
CA SER A 213 18.73 -5.33 -10.52
C SER A 213 17.59 -5.60 -11.53
N PRO A 214 17.61 -6.74 -12.25
CA PRO A 214 16.50 -7.10 -13.15
C PRO A 214 15.13 -7.12 -12.43
N ALA A 215 15.10 -7.55 -11.17
CA ALA A 215 13.89 -7.57 -10.35
C ALA A 215 13.40 -6.15 -10.03
N SER A 216 14.30 -5.27 -9.60
CA SER A 216 13.98 -3.86 -9.33
C SER A 216 13.49 -3.15 -10.60
N HIS A 217 14.09 -3.45 -11.76
CA HIS A 217 13.66 -2.90 -13.04
C HIS A 217 12.26 -3.39 -13.43
N ALA A 218 11.95 -4.66 -13.19
CA ALA A 218 10.61 -5.19 -13.41
C ALA A 218 9.56 -4.49 -12.53
N ILE A 219 9.86 -4.26 -11.24
CA ILE A 219 8.98 -3.52 -10.32
C ILE A 219 8.73 -2.10 -10.83
N MET A 220 9.80 -1.36 -11.18
CA MET A 220 9.65 0.00 -11.71
C MET A 220 8.88 0.05 -13.03
N SER A 221 9.09 -0.93 -13.92
CA SER A 221 8.32 -1.03 -15.17
C SER A 221 6.84 -1.27 -14.92
N ARG A 222 6.49 -2.14 -13.95
CA ARG A 222 5.10 -2.39 -13.56
C ARG A 222 4.47 -1.16 -12.93
N TRP A 223 5.17 -0.48 -12.03
CA TRP A 223 4.75 0.79 -11.45
C TRP A 223 4.41 1.83 -12.52
N LYS A 224 5.33 2.08 -13.46
CA LYS A 224 5.12 3.02 -14.57
C LYS A 224 3.89 2.69 -15.40
N LYS A 225 3.70 1.42 -15.75
CA LYS A 225 2.52 0.96 -16.49
C LYS A 225 1.23 1.15 -15.70
N SER A 226 1.25 0.91 -14.38
CA SER A 226 0.11 1.15 -13.52
C SER A 226 -0.25 2.63 -13.45
N CYS A 227 0.72 3.54 -13.33
CA CYS A 227 0.48 4.99 -13.36
C CYS A 227 -0.24 5.42 -14.64
N LEU A 228 0.16 4.91 -15.80
CA LEU A 228 -0.51 5.20 -17.08
C LEU A 228 -1.98 4.77 -17.09
N VAL A 229 -2.32 3.64 -16.49
CA VAL A 229 -3.72 3.19 -16.39
C VAL A 229 -4.51 4.00 -15.36
N LEU A 230 -3.89 4.34 -14.23
CA LEU A 230 -4.53 5.19 -13.21
C LEU A 230 -4.86 6.59 -13.76
N ASP A 231 -4.00 7.12 -14.62
CA ASP A 231 -4.24 8.38 -15.33
C ASP A 231 -5.50 8.34 -16.19
N GLN A 232 -5.84 7.18 -16.76
CA GLN A 232 -7.03 6.96 -17.59
C GLN A 232 -8.29 6.57 -16.79
N ALA A 233 -8.18 6.28 -15.49
CA ALA A 233 -9.30 5.77 -14.70
C ALA A 233 -10.25 6.90 -14.26
N GLU A 234 -11.20 7.27 -15.13
CA GLU A 234 -12.09 8.44 -15.03
C GLU A 234 -12.79 8.64 -13.68
N CYS A 235 -13.22 7.56 -13.02
CA CYS A 235 -13.92 7.66 -11.73
C CYS A 235 -13.02 7.92 -10.53
N LEU A 236 -11.69 7.77 -10.66
CA LEU A 236 -10.77 8.15 -9.58
C LEU A 236 -10.84 9.67 -9.36
N VAL A 237 -11.11 10.06 -8.12
CA VAL A 237 -11.20 11.46 -7.69
C VAL A 237 -10.03 11.82 -6.76
N SER A 238 -9.44 10.83 -6.10
CA SER A 238 -8.32 11.04 -5.19
C SER A 238 -7.43 9.81 -5.14
N VAL A 239 -6.12 10.05 -5.22
CA VAL A 239 -5.07 9.04 -5.03
C VAL A 239 -4.08 9.56 -3.99
N ASP A 240 -3.91 8.85 -2.87
CA ASP A 240 -2.81 9.11 -1.93
C ASP A 240 -1.74 8.03 -2.11
N VAL A 241 -0.48 8.43 -2.17
CA VAL A 241 0.67 7.52 -2.27
C VAL A 241 1.61 7.75 -1.10
N TRP A 242 1.59 6.84 -0.13
CA TRP A 242 2.68 6.67 0.82
C TRP A 242 3.85 5.99 0.11
N LEU A 243 4.86 6.78 -0.23
CA LEU A 243 6.04 6.32 -0.94
C LEU A 243 7.22 6.18 0.02
N ASP A 244 7.85 5.01 0.01
CA ASP A 244 9.10 4.75 0.73
C ASP A 244 10.06 3.94 -0.17
N THR A 245 11.32 3.81 0.24
CA THR A 245 12.31 3.00 -0.48
C THR A 245 12.48 1.63 0.14
N SER A 246 12.58 0.60 -0.72
CA SER A 246 12.85 -0.78 -0.31
C SER A 246 14.33 -1.08 -0.07
N GLU A 247 15.24 -0.11 -0.31
CA GLU A 247 16.69 -0.34 -0.25
C GLU A 247 17.40 0.39 0.93
N PRO A 248 18.44 -0.21 1.55
CA PRO A 248 18.91 0.18 2.89
C PRO A 248 19.80 1.43 3.02
N PRO A 249 19.95 2.31 2.02
CA PRO A 249 20.26 3.69 2.36
C PRO A 249 19.29 4.66 1.71
N TRP A 250 18.35 5.17 2.51
CA TRP A 250 17.43 6.26 2.21
C TRP A 250 18.11 7.61 1.90
N ARG A 251 19.44 7.63 1.75
CA ARG A 251 20.18 8.76 1.20
C ARG A 251 19.86 9.02 -0.28
N ALA A 252 18.80 8.40 -0.83
CA ALA A 252 18.19 8.86 -2.05
C ALA A 252 17.61 10.25 -1.78
N CYS A 253 18.40 11.29 -2.03
CA CYS A 253 17.83 12.59 -2.34
C CYS A 253 16.93 12.34 -3.56
N LEU A 254 15.61 12.47 -3.38
CA LEU A 254 14.64 12.36 -4.48
C LEU A 254 15.05 13.25 -5.68
N ASN A 255 15.81 14.30 -5.38
CA ASN A 255 16.54 15.22 -6.24
C ASN A 255 17.35 14.55 -7.38
N TRP A 256 17.96 13.38 -7.14
CA TRP A 256 18.79 12.70 -8.15
C TRP A 256 18.03 11.66 -8.97
N VAL A 257 16.81 11.31 -8.56
CA VAL A 257 16.07 10.17 -9.13
C VAL A 257 15.28 10.58 -10.39
N LEU A 258 15.20 11.88 -10.68
CA LEU A 258 14.29 12.46 -11.68
C LEU A 258 14.63 12.07 -13.13
N ASN A 259 15.90 11.84 -13.46
CA ASN A 259 16.35 11.64 -14.84
C ASN A 259 16.60 10.16 -15.20
N GLY A 260 16.28 9.22 -14.32
CA GLY A 260 16.65 7.81 -14.45
C GLY A 260 15.49 6.83 -14.61
N ASN A 261 15.82 5.58 -14.97
CA ASN A 261 14.86 4.46 -14.95
C ASN A 261 14.23 4.22 -13.57
N ALA A 262 14.89 4.70 -12.52
CA ALA A 262 14.43 4.66 -11.13
C ALA A 262 13.42 5.77 -10.76
N ASN A 263 13.10 6.71 -11.65
CA ASN A 263 12.13 7.77 -11.37
C ASN A 263 10.74 7.20 -11.02
N PRO A 264 10.24 7.38 -9.78
CA PRO A 264 8.90 6.95 -9.41
C PRO A 264 7.82 7.97 -9.78
N PHE A 265 8.19 9.21 -10.10
CA PHE A 265 7.27 10.33 -10.35
C PHE A 265 6.94 10.46 -11.83
N VAL A 266 6.24 9.46 -12.35
CA VAL A 266 5.85 9.35 -13.77
C VAL A 266 4.33 9.40 -13.90
N PHE A 267 3.78 10.60 -13.69
CA PHE A 267 2.33 10.81 -13.65
C PHE A 267 1.87 11.57 -14.89
N GLY A 268 0.73 11.18 -15.46
CA GLY A 268 0.04 12.01 -16.44
C GLY A 268 -0.68 13.18 -15.76
N GLU A 269 -1.15 14.14 -16.56
CA GLU A 269 -1.76 15.38 -16.06
C GLU A 269 -2.96 15.11 -15.16
N ARG A 270 -3.81 14.16 -15.56
CA ARG A 270 -5.03 13.85 -14.82
C ARG A 270 -4.69 13.21 -13.49
N LEU A 271 -3.84 12.18 -13.46
CA LEU A 271 -3.42 11.54 -12.22
C LEU A 271 -2.77 12.56 -11.28
N ALA A 272 -1.86 13.39 -11.78
CA ALA A 272 -1.17 14.38 -10.97
C ALA A 272 -2.15 15.38 -10.30
N SER A 273 -3.23 15.77 -11.00
CA SER A 273 -4.25 16.69 -10.45
C SER A 273 -5.05 16.15 -9.25
N ILE A 274 -5.10 14.82 -9.09
CA ILE A 274 -5.82 14.13 -8.00
C ILE A 274 -4.87 13.41 -7.03
N LEU A 275 -3.56 13.54 -7.24
CA LEU A 275 -2.52 12.80 -6.54
C LEU A 275 -1.95 13.61 -5.38
N THR A 276 -1.89 12.98 -4.21
CA THR A 276 -1.04 13.41 -3.10
C THR A 276 0.04 12.36 -2.85
N VAL A 277 1.31 12.76 -2.81
CA VAL A 277 2.43 11.87 -2.51
C VAL A 277 3.00 12.21 -1.13
N ASP A 278 2.90 11.24 -0.23
CA ASP A 278 3.54 11.21 1.07
C ASP A 278 5.00 10.76 0.91
N ILE A 279 5.95 11.62 1.30
CA ILE A 279 7.40 11.35 1.21
C ILE A 279 8.10 11.52 2.57
N PRO A 280 9.12 10.69 2.89
CA PRO A 280 9.82 10.69 4.18
C PRO A 280 10.86 11.82 4.23
N VAL A 281 10.40 13.07 4.17
CA VAL A 281 11.26 14.26 4.22
C VAL A 281 10.76 15.19 5.33
N ASN A 282 11.67 16.00 5.85
CA ASN A 282 11.35 16.97 6.87
C ASN A 282 10.57 18.15 6.26
N PRO A 283 9.36 18.45 6.77
CA PRO A 283 8.57 19.60 6.29
C PRO A 283 9.27 20.94 6.50
N GLU A 284 10.17 21.04 7.49
CA GLU A 284 10.93 22.26 7.80
C GLU A 284 12.11 22.51 6.85
N ARG A 285 12.41 21.55 5.94
CA ARG A 285 13.53 21.61 4.99
C ARG A 285 13.08 21.39 3.54
N PRO A 286 12.34 22.34 2.95
CA PRO A 286 11.83 22.22 1.58
C PRO A 286 12.92 22.08 0.51
N GLU A 287 14.15 22.55 0.77
CA GLU A 287 15.31 22.37 -0.11
C GLU A 287 15.64 20.89 -0.38
N ALA A 288 15.30 19.98 0.54
CA ALA A 288 15.56 18.56 0.42
C ALA A 288 14.67 17.85 -0.61
N TRP A 289 13.58 18.48 -1.05
CA TRP A 289 12.61 17.92 -1.97
C TRP A 289 12.10 18.93 -3.01
N ARG A 290 12.79 20.07 -3.14
CA ARG A 290 12.45 21.14 -4.08
C ARG A 290 12.35 20.64 -5.52
N ASP A 291 13.25 19.75 -5.93
CA ASP A 291 13.25 19.21 -7.28
C ASP A 291 12.02 18.33 -7.54
N VAL A 292 11.51 17.64 -6.51
CA VAL A 292 10.25 16.87 -6.59
C VAL A 292 9.05 17.80 -6.71
N ALA A 293 9.05 18.90 -5.95
CA ALA A 293 8.00 19.91 -6.01
C ALA A 293 7.88 20.60 -7.38
N ASN A 294 8.96 20.58 -8.16
CA ASN A 294 9.03 21.18 -9.49
C ASN A 294 8.80 20.17 -10.63
N ILE A 295 8.45 18.91 -10.33
CA ILE A 295 8.12 17.93 -11.36
C ILE A 295 6.81 18.35 -12.03
N GLU A 296 6.82 18.35 -13.36
CA GLU A 296 5.61 18.52 -14.16
C GLU A 296 5.14 17.16 -14.71
N PRO A 297 3.83 16.87 -14.71
CA PRO A 297 2.75 17.70 -14.15
C PRO A 297 2.78 17.74 -12.62
N ARG A 298 2.42 18.89 -12.03
CA ARG A 298 2.41 19.09 -10.57
C ARG A 298 1.39 18.20 -9.85
N PHE A 299 1.81 17.68 -8.71
CA PHE A 299 0.98 16.93 -7.76
C PHE A 299 1.19 17.47 -6.34
N ALA A 300 0.26 17.15 -5.44
CA ALA A 300 0.39 17.55 -4.04
C ALA A 300 1.45 16.70 -3.34
N ILE A 301 2.28 17.34 -2.52
CA ILE A 301 3.31 16.67 -1.71
C ILE A 301 2.94 16.83 -0.24
N ARG A 302 2.97 15.72 0.50
CA ARG A 302 2.83 15.70 1.95
C ARG A 302 4.14 15.20 2.56
N ALA A 303 4.84 16.08 3.27
CA ALA A 303 6.08 15.72 3.97
C ALA A 303 5.72 15.12 5.34
N ARG A 304 6.02 13.83 5.53
CA ARG A 304 5.64 13.10 6.76
C ARG A 304 6.70 13.10 7.86
N GLY A 305 7.78 13.86 7.68
CA GLY A 305 8.92 13.86 8.58
C GLY A 305 9.98 12.81 8.22
N TRP A 306 11.21 13.10 8.64
CA TRP A 306 12.32 12.17 8.52
C TRP A 306 12.25 11.12 9.64
N PRO A 307 12.23 9.81 9.34
CA PRO A 307 12.10 8.84 10.40
C PRO A 307 13.39 8.72 11.20
N PRO A 308 13.30 8.71 12.53
CA PRO A 308 14.47 8.68 13.40
C PRO A 308 15.11 7.30 13.55
N TYR A 309 14.51 6.21 13.06
CA TYR A 309 15.03 4.85 13.26
C TYR A 309 14.98 4.01 11.98
N ARG A 310 15.93 3.08 11.84
CA ARG A 310 15.98 2.13 10.70
C ARG A 310 16.60 0.79 11.09
N VAL A 311 16.34 -0.23 10.27
CA VAL A 311 17.08 -1.49 10.34
C VAL A 311 18.41 -1.37 9.59
N GLU A 312 19.48 -1.88 10.20
CA GLU A 312 20.84 -1.90 9.66
C GLU A 312 21.29 -3.35 9.41
N LEU A 313 20.96 -3.84 8.20
CA LEU A 313 21.15 -5.25 7.82
C LEU A 313 22.62 -5.72 7.86
N TYR A 314 23.59 -4.80 7.78
CA TYR A 314 25.02 -5.10 7.88
C TYR A 314 25.48 -5.40 9.31
N SER A 315 24.82 -4.79 10.30
CA SER A 315 25.15 -4.95 11.73
C SER A 315 24.44 -6.18 12.33
N GLY A 316 23.36 -6.62 11.71
CA GLY A 316 22.62 -7.83 12.05
C GLY A 316 21.21 -7.80 11.43
N PRO A 317 20.54 -8.96 11.30
CA PRO A 317 19.21 -9.02 10.68
C PRO A 317 18.14 -8.26 11.47
N HIS A 318 18.39 -7.96 12.75
CA HIS A 318 17.47 -7.29 13.67
C HIS A 318 18.05 -6.02 14.30
N SER A 319 19.22 -5.58 13.83
CA SER A 319 19.89 -4.40 14.35
C SER A 319 19.13 -3.16 13.89
N ILE A 320 18.72 -2.33 14.83
CA ILE A 320 18.04 -1.05 14.60
C ILE A 320 18.94 0.06 15.09
N ARG A 321 19.12 1.06 14.23
CA ARG A 321 19.92 2.25 14.52
C ARG A 321 19.07 3.51 14.44
N ARG A 322 19.30 4.40 15.38
CA ARG A 322 18.82 5.79 15.36
C ARG A 322 19.60 6.57 14.30
N LEU A 323 18.85 7.18 13.39
CA LEU A 323 19.34 8.13 12.41
C LEU A 323 19.64 9.45 13.11
N ILE A 324 20.76 10.04 12.76
CA ILE A 324 21.23 11.35 13.26
C ILE A 324 20.86 12.43 12.25
N ASP A 325 20.67 13.66 12.72
CA ASP A 325 20.08 14.75 11.92
C ASP A 325 20.83 15.04 10.61
N TRP A 326 22.15 14.86 10.56
CA TRP A 326 22.93 15.08 9.33
C TRP A 326 22.78 13.96 8.28
N GLU A 327 22.13 12.85 8.63
CA GLU A 327 21.75 11.81 7.67
C GLU A 327 20.43 12.12 6.95
N GLU A 328 19.70 13.15 7.39
CA GLU A 328 18.50 13.62 6.74
C GLU A 328 18.82 14.18 5.34
N PRO A 329 17.99 13.88 4.32
CA PRO A 329 18.15 14.43 2.98
C PRO A 329 18.22 15.96 3.00
N GLY A 330 19.12 16.53 2.20
CA GLY A 330 19.33 17.97 2.13
C GLY A 330 20.23 18.57 3.21
N VAL A 331 20.57 17.82 4.28
CA VAL A 331 21.51 18.31 5.30
C VAL A 331 22.95 18.18 4.82
N PRO A 332 23.74 19.27 4.80
CA PRO A 332 25.16 19.18 4.52
C PRO A 332 25.83 18.21 5.49
N THR A 333 26.45 17.16 4.95
CA THR A 333 27.22 16.24 5.79
C THR A 333 28.37 17.03 6.40
N PRO A 334 28.52 17.10 7.73
CA PRO A 334 29.67 17.74 8.32
C PRO A 334 30.91 17.08 7.72
N THR A 335 31.84 17.89 7.22
CA THR A 335 33.12 17.39 6.74
C THR A 335 33.82 16.85 7.96
N ILE A 336 33.66 15.56 8.23
CA ILE A 336 34.47 14.86 9.21
C ILE A 336 35.88 14.97 8.62
N ARG A 337 36.64 15.97 9.08
CA ARG A 337 38.08 15.94 8.96
C ARG A 337 38.47 14.68 9.71
N CYS A 338 38.56 13.57 8.98
CA CYS A 338 39.35 12.44 9.42
C CYS A 338 40.69 13.05 9.77
N ALA A 339 40.95 13.22 11.07
CA ALA A 339 42.29 13.37 11.57
C ALA A 339 42.99 12.12 11.03
N ARG A 340 43.68 12.27 9.90
CA ARG A 340 44.63 11.27 9.44
C ARG A 340 45.53 11.08 10.64
N ALA A 341 45.39 9.94 11.30
CA ALA A 341 46.45 9.44 12.16
C ALA A 341 47.71 9.52 11.31
N GLN A 342 48.61 10.44 11.68
CA GLN A 342 49.93 10.48 11.06
C GLN A 342 50.50 9.07 11.23
N PRO A 343 50.96 8.42 10.15
CA PRO A 343 51.67 7.17 10.33
C PRO A 343 52.87 7.48 11.23
N ASN A 344 52.91 6.80 12.38
CA ASN A 344 54.04 6.84 13.30
C ASN A 344 55.33 6.77 12.48
N ARG A 345 56.14 7.84 12.57
CA ARG A 345 57.54 7.79 12.17
C ARG A 345 58.17 6.67 13.00
N SER A 346 58.52 5.58 12.33
CA SER A 346 59.37 4.53 12.89
C SER A 346 60.73 5.13 13.26
N PRO A 347 61.20 5.02 14.51
CA PRO A 347 62.57 5.32 14.86
C PRO A 347 63.37 4.01 14.79
N TYR A 348 63.87 3.67 13.60
CA TYR A 348 64.96 2.70 13.50
C TYR A 348 66.16 3.30 12.80
N THR A 349 66.94 4.01 13.60
CA THR A 349 68.38 4.11 13.50
C THR A 349 69.00 2.76 13.85
N ARG A 350 69.84 2.20 12.97
CA ARG A 350 71.05 1.40 13.24
C ARG A 350 71.68 1.03 11.89
N LEU A 351 72.74 1.72 11.48
CA LEU A 351 74.14 1.27 11.61
C LEU A 351 74.39 -0.08 10.91
N ARG A 352 74.86 -0.02 9.67
CA ARG A 352 76.20 -0.47 9.26
C ARG A 352 76.57 0.11 7.91
#